data_AF-A0A3M2B8Z3-F1
#
_entry.id   AF-A0A3M2B8Z3-F1
#
_cell.length_a   1.000
_cell.length_b   1.000
_cell.length_c   1.000
_cell.angle_alpha   90.00
_cell.angle_beta   90.00
_cell.angle_gamma   90.00
#
_symmetry.space_group_name_H-M   'P 1'
#
loop_
_entity.id
_entity.type
_entity.pdbx_description
1 polymer ?
#
loop_
_entity_poly.entity_id
_entity_poly.type
_entity_poly.pdbx_seq_one_letter_code
_entity_poly.pdbx_strand_id
1 'polypeptide(L)'
;MTGPRISRSRSTEIEVNGRQMLSFAGCNYLGLAHEPRVLAAATIGMEQFGLSMSASRETSGNTVLHESLEAALAQTTSAESVLVVPDGYTANLAAAQTLRALGVRYAVIDERAHRSLRDAATAAGMNVTTYPTTDVG
;
A
#
# COMPACT_ATOMS: atom_id res chain seq x y z
N MET A 1 15.86 9.64 -10.66
CA MET A 1 15.42 9.63 -12.06
C MET A 1 13.92 9.36 -12.07
N THR A 2 13.10 10.27 -12.58
CA THR A 2 11.64 10.08 -12.67
C THR A 2 11.29 9.35 -13.96
N GLY A 3 10.17 8.61 -13.96
CA GLY A 3 9.66 7.95 -15.16
C GLY A 3 9.20 8.92 -16.26
N PRO A 4 8.73 8.41 -17.41
CA PRO A 4 8.22 9.24 -18.50
C PRO A 4 7.00 10.07 -18.04
N ARG A 5 6.84 11.27 -18.61
CA ARG A 5 5.68 12.13 -18.32
C ARG A 5 4.45 11.59 -19.03
N ILE A 6 3.47 11.13 -18.25
CA ILE A 6 2.17 10.67 -18.74
C ILE A 6 1.21 11.86 -18.76
N SER A 7 0.70 12.23 -19.94
CA SER A 7 -0.29 13.32 -20.10
C SER A 7 -1.73 12.83 -19.94
N ARG A 8 -1.99 11.55 -20.21
CA ARG A 8 -3.30 10.92 -20.07
C ARG A 8 -3.17 9.43 -19.77
N SER A 9 -4.12 8.88 -19.02
CA SER A 9 -4.21 7.45 -18.73
C SER A 9 -5.64 6.95 -18.93
N ARG A 10 -5.77 5.75 -19.49
CA ARG A 10 -6.97 4.91 -19.57
C ARG A 10 -6.64 3.54 -18.99
N SER A 11 -7.62 2.63 -18.98
CA SER A 11 -7.48 1.30 -18.36
C SER A 11 -6.24 0.53 -18.83
N THR A 12 -5.91 0.58 -20.12
CA THR A 12 -4.82 -0.18 -20.75
C THR A 12 -3.85 0.68 -21.56
N GLU A 13 -4.12 1.98 -21.66
CA GLU A 13 -3.40 2.91 -22.54
C GLU A 13 -2.91 4.13 -21.77
N ILE A 14 -1.78 4.68 -22.20
CA ILE A 14 -1.24 5.94 -21.72
C ILE A 14 -0.84 6.82 -22.89
N GLU A 15 -0.81 8.13 -22.65
CA GLU A 15 -0.24 9.09 -23.59
C GLU A 15 1.09 9.61 -23.06
N VAL A 16 2.15 9.46 -23.87
CA VAL A 16 3.50 9.92 -23.56
C VAL A 16 4.01 10.73 -24.75
N ASN A 17 4.41 11.98 -24.51
CA ASN A 17 4.87 12.91 -25.55
C ASN A 17 3.90 13.02 -26.75
N GLY A 18 2.59 13.07 -26.47
CA GLY A 18 1.54 13.17 -27.48
C GLY A 18 1.27 11.88 -28.27
N ARG A 19 1.90 10.76 -27.91
CA ARG A 19 1.70 9.46 -28.53
C ARG A 19 0.95 8.53 -27.60
N GLN A 20 -0.12 7.90 -28.11
CA GLN A 20 -0.83 6.85 -27.39
C GLN A 20 -0.06 5.54 -27.46
N MET A 21 0.04 4.85 -26.32
CA MET A 21 0.78 3.61 -26.15
C MET A 21 0.02 2.66 -25.24
N LEU A 22 0.15 1.35 -25.47
CA LEU A 22 -0.29 0.33 -24.51
C LEU A 22 0.62 0.33 -23.28
N SER A 23 0.01 0.25 -22.09
CA SER A 23 0.73 0.28 -20.83
C SER A 23 0.96 -1.13 -20.28
N PHE A 24 2.23 -1.56 -20.30
CA PHE A 24 2.68 -2.82 -19.68
C PHE A 24 3.54 -2.60 -18.42
N ALA A 25 3.64 -1.35 -17.95
CA ALA A 25 4.57 -0.96 -16.89
C ALA A 25 3.89 -0.75 -15.51
N GLY A 26 2.56 -0.85 -15.44
CA GLY A 26 1.79 -0.59 -14.22
C GLY A 26 1.38 -1.84 -13.45
N CYS A 27 0.78 -1.62 -12.29
CA CYS A 27 0.22 -2.69 -11.42
C CYS A 27 -1.31 -2.74 -11.46
N ASN A 28 -1.95 -2.17 -12.49
CA ASN A 28 -3.41 -2.15 -12.64
C ASN A 28 -3.93 -3.50 -13.18
N TYR A 29 -3.56 -4.61 -12.54
CA TYR A 29 -3.75 -5.97 -13.06
C TYR A 29 -5.21 -6.31 -13.38
N LEU A 30 -6.14 -5.78 -12.59
CA LEU A 30 -7.58 -6.01 -12.74
C LEU A 30 -8.32 -4.86 -13.42
N GLY A 31 -7.62 -3.82 -13.89
CA GLY A 31 -8.26 -2.65 -14.51
C GLY A 31 -9.03 -1.74 -13.55
N LEU A 32 -8.98 -1.98 -12.24
CA LEU A 32 -9.85 -1.32 -11.26
C LEU A 32 -9.61 0.18 -11.10
N ALA A 33 -8.42 0.67 -11.48
CA ALA A 33 -8.10 2.11 -11.39
C ALA A 33 -8.99 3.00 -12.29
N HIS A 34 -9.65 2.42 -13.29
CA HIS A 34 -10.58 3.12 -14.20
C HIS A 34 -12.00 2.56 -14.13
N GLU A 35 -12.30 1.73 -13.14
CA GLU A 35 -13.60 1.07 -13.03
C GLU A 35 -14.67 2.10 -12.57
N PRO A 36 -15.79 2.24 -13.30
CA PRO A 36 -16.75 3.32 -13.04
C PRO A 36 -17.40 3.31 -11.65
N ARG A 37 -17.66 2.13 -11.07
CA ARG A 37 -18.23 1.99 -9.72
C ARG A 37 -17.21 2.39 -8.65
N VAL A 38 -15.92 2.08 -8.83
CA VAL A 38 -14.84 2.51 -7.92
C VAL A 38 -14.72 4.04 -7.93
N LEU A 39 -14.70 4.65 -9.12
CA LEU A 39 -14.62 6.10 -9.28
C LEU A 39 -15.86 6.81 -8.70
N ALA A 40 -17.04 6.25 -8.92
CA ALA A 40 -18.28 6.77 -8.34
C ALA A 40 -18.27 6.69 -6.80
N ALA A 41 -17.86 5.55 -6.23
CA ALA A 41 -17.76 5.36 -4.79
C ALA A 41 -16.76 6.34 -4.14
N ALA A 42 -15.61 6.58 -4.79
CA ALA A 42 -14.64 7.57 -4.33
C ALA A 42 -15.23 9.00 -4.34
N THR A 43 -16.00 9.35 -5.37
CA THR A 43 -16.67 10.65 -5.47
C THR A 43 -17.69 10.85 -4.37
N ILE A 44 -18.57 9.86 -4.15
CA ILE A 44 -19.56 9.87 -3.07
C ILE A 44 -18.89 10.00 -1.70
N GLY A 45 -17.80 9.26 -1.46
CA GLY A 45 -17.05 9.35 -0.22
C GLY A 45 -16.48 10.76 0.02
N MET A 46 -15.92 11.39 -1.01
CA MET A 46 -15.41 12.77 -0.92
C MET A 46 -16.52 13.79 -0.66
N GLU A 47 -17.69 13.64 -1.27
CA GLU A 47 -18.84 14.52 -1.03
C GLU A 47 -19.34 14.43 0.42
N GLN A 48 -19.31 13.23 1.02
CA GLN A 48 -19.80 12.98 2.38
C GLN A 48 -18.79 13.30 3.48
N PHE A 49 -17.52 12.93 3.29
CA PHE A 49 -16.50 13.00 4.34
C PHE A 49 -15.42 14.06 4.07
N GLY A 50 -15.45 14.71 2.91
CA GLY A 50 -14.37 15.58 2.45
C GLY A 50 -13.13 14.81 2.04
N LEU A 51 -12.06 15.55 1.71
CA LEU A 51 -10.78 14.97 1.29
C LEU A 51 -9.95 14.42 2.46
N SER A 52 -10.10 15.01 3.65
CA SER A 52 -9.29 14.69 4.83
C SER A 52 -9.98 15.18 6.10
N MET A 53 -9.81 14.43 7.18
CA MET A 53 -10.21 14.83 8.53
C MET A 53 -9.19 15.76 9.21
N SER A 54 -8.02 15.97 8.60
CA SER A 54 -6.90 16.78 9.14
C SER A 54 -6.49 16.38 10.57
N ALA A 55 -6.70 15.12 10.93
CA ALA A 55 -6.43 14.57 12.26
C ALA A 55 -5.96 13.10 12.17
N SER A 56 -5.29 12.62 13.21
CA SER A 56 -4.89 11.22 13.30
C SER A 56 -6.08 10.32 13.59
N ARG A 57 -5.97 9.03 13.24
CA ARG A 57 -7.01 8.04 13.59
C ARG A 57 -7.19 7.86 15.09
N GLU A 58 -6.14 8.07 15.87
CA GLU A 58 -6.21 7.99 17.34
C GLU A 58 -7.06 9.12 17.96
N THR A 59 -7.19 10.26 17.29
CA THR A 59 -7.88 11.44 17.83
C THR A 59 -9.26 11.59 17.20
N SER A 60 -9.41 12.40 16.15
CA SER A 60 -10.68 12.69 15.50
C SER A 60 -10.70 12.33 14.01
N GLY A 61 -9.74 11.53 13.55
CA GLY A 61 -9.56 11.16 12.15
C GLY A 61 -10.11 9.79 11.77
N ASN A 62 -10.56 8.97 12.73
CA ASN A 62 -11.12 7.66 12.43
C ASN A 62 -12.59 7.80 11.98
N THR A 63 -12.89 7.33 10.78
CA THR A 63 -14.25 7.40 10.20
C THR A 63 -14.85 6.01 10.06
N VAL A 64 -16.19 5.95 9.96
CA VAL A 64 -16.92 4.69 9.71
C VAL A 64 -16.47 3.96 8.44
N LEU A 65 -15.92 4.68 7.45
CA LEU A 65 -15.37 4.08 6.24
C LEU A 65 -14.11 3.27 6.52
N HIS A 66 -13.26 3.69 7.46
CA HIS A 66 -12.08 2.93 7.86
C HIS A 66 -12.48 1.62 8.51
N GLU A 67 -13.38 1.68 9.50
CA GLU A 67 -13.86 0.51 10.23
C GLU A 67 -14.58 -0.48 9.31
N SER A 68 -15.43 0.02 8.41
CA SER A 68 -16.14 -0.81 7.43
C SER A 68 -15.17 -1.49 6.46
N LEU A 69 -14.15 -0.77 6.00
CA LEU A 69 -13.12 -1.33 5.12
C LEU A 69 -12.28 -2.38 5.85
N GLU A 70 -11.86 -2.12 7.09
CA GLU A 70 -11.10 -3.05 7.92
C GLU A 70 -11.88 -4.34 8.16
N ALA A 71 -13.17 -4.24 8.49
CA ALA A 71 -14.04 -5.41 8.66
C ALA A 71 -14.21 -6.22 7.37
N ALA A 72 -14.41 -5.55 6.23
CA ALA A 72 -14.53 -6.22 4.94
C ALA A 72 -13.22 -6.88 4.50
N LEU A 73 -12.08 -6.22 4.74
CA LEU A 73 -10.76 -6.77 4.45
C LEU A 73 -10.44 -7.96 5.35
N ALA A 74 -10.74 -7.90 6.65
CA ALA A 74 -10.54 -9.02 7.57
C ALA A 74 -11.29 -10.28 7.12
N GLN A 75 -12.54 -10.12 6.68
CA GLN A 75 -13.32 -11.21 6.08
C GLN A 75 -12.68 -11.74 4.79
N THR A 76 -12.23 -10.84 3.91
CA THR A 76 -11.66 -11.20 2.61
C THR A 76 -10.31 -11.91 2.75
N THR A 77 -9.46 -11.48 3.69
CA THR A 77 -8.13 -12.04 3.93
C THR A 77 -8.13 -13.18 4.95
N SER A 78 -9.28 -13.45 5.58
CA SER A 78 -9.40 -14.38 6.71
C SER A 78 -8.47 -14.04 7.88
N ALA A 79 -8.16 -12.75 8.07
CA ALA A 79 -7.38 -12.26 9.19
C ALA A 79 -8.30 -12.02 10.41
N GLU A 80 -7.76 -12.19 11.61
CA GLU A 80 -8.49 -11.90 12.86
C GLU A 80 -8.82 -10.40 12.99
N SER A 81 -7.90 -9.54 12.57
CA SER A 81 -8.09 -8.09 12.49
C SER A 81 -7.25 -7.49 11.36
N VAL A 82 -7.66 -6.31 10.89
CA VAL A 82 -6.96 -5.54 9.85
C VAL A 82 -6.85 -4.09 10.30
N LEU A 83 -5.70 -3.48 10.03
CA LEU A 83 -5.48 -2.05 10.18
C LEU A 83 -5.14 -1.45 8.81
N VAL A 84 -5.93 -0.47 8.36
CA VAL A 84 -5.66 0.26 7.12
C VAL A 84 -4.69 1.40 7.38
N VAL A 85 -3.70 1.49 6.51
CA VAL A 85 -2.67 2.54 6.47
C VAL A 85 -2.55 3.11 5.06
N PRO A 86 -1.92 4.29 4.87
CA PRO A 86 -1.92 4.99 3.58
C PRO A 86 -1.32 4.21 2.41
N ASP A 87 -0.28 3.40 2.66
CA ASP A 87 0.40 2.62 1.64
C ASP A 87 1.15 1.40 2.23
N GLY A 88 1.58 0.50 1.35
CA GLY A 88 2.29 -0.72 1.74
C GLY A 88 3.69 -0.50 2.32
N TYR A 89 4.32 0.65 2.08
CA TYR A 89 5.61 0.98 2.70
C TYR A 89 5.38 1.34 4.18
N THR A 90 4.40 2.19 4.45
CA THR A 90 3.96 2.56 5.80
C THR A 90 3.48 1.33 6.59
N ALA A 91 2.79 0.39 5.94
CA ALA A 91 2.39 -0.88 6.56
C ALA A 91 3.61 -1.67 7.11
N ASN A 92 4.66 -1.79 6.30
CA ASN A 92 5.89 -2.48 6.71
C ASN A 92 6.61 -1.75 7.84
N LEU A 93 6.64 -0.42 7.83
CA LEU A 93 7.20 0.40 8.91
C LEU A 93 6.47 0.14 10.23
N ALA A 94 5.14 0.24 10.23
CA ALA A 94 4.33 -0.01 11.41
C ALA A 94 4.51 -1.44 11.94
N ALA A 95 4.53 -2.44 11.05
CA ALA A 95 4.77 -3.83 11.43
C ALA A 95 6.15 -4.04 12.07
N ALA A 96 7.22 -3.54 11.45
CA ALA A 96 8.58 -3.68 11.96
C ALA A 96 8.76 -2.99 13.32
N GLN A 97 8.23 -1.77 13.48
CA GLN A 97 8.26 -1.04 14.75
C GLN A 97 7.53 -1.80 15.86
N THR A 98 6.35 -2.34 15.55
CA THR A 98 5.55 -3.14 16.50
C THR A 98 6.29 -4.40 16.91
N LEU A 99 6.81 -5.17 15.95
CA LEU A 99 7.60 -6.38 16.23
C LEU A 99 8.84 -6.07 17.07
N ARG A 100 9.52 -4.95 16.80
CA ARG A 100 10.65 -4.50 17.61
C ARG A 100 10.24 -4.22 19.05
N ALA A 101 9.15 -3.48 19.25
CA ALA A 101 8.61 -3.17 20.57
C ALA A 101 8.26 -4.44 21.36
N LEU A 102 7.80 -5.49 20.66
CA LEU A 102 7.52 -6.81 21.22
C LEU A 102 8.77 -7.68 21.48
N GLY A 103 9.97 -7.18 21.21
CA GLY A 103 11.21 -7.88 21.55
C GLY A 103 11.97 -8.46 20.35
N VAL A 104 11.42 -8.46 19.15
CA VAL A 104 12.08 -9.05 17.98
C VAL A 104 13.33 -8.25 17.61
N ARG A 105 14.48 -8.93 17.48
CA ARG A 105 15.79 -8.30 17.24
C ARG A 105 16.35 -8.52 15.85
N TYR A 106 16.00 -9.63 15.20
CA TYR A 106 16.57 -10.06 13.93
C TYR A 106 15.49 -10.08 12.85
N ALA A 107 15.85 -9.65 11.64
CA ALA A 107 15.01 -9.75 10.45
C ALA A 107 15.80 -10.49 9.37
N VAL A 108 15.31 -11.66 8.96
CA VAL A 108 15.86 -12.46 7.87
C VAL A 108 14.99 -12.22 6.65
N ILE A 109 15.53 -11.62 5.59
CA ILE A 109 14.74 -11.08 4.47
C ILE A 109 15.33 -11.57 3.14
N ASP A 110 14.49 -12.12 2.26
CA ASP A 110 14.89 -12.51 0.91
C ASP A 110 15.54 -11.33 0.16
N GLU A 111 16.67 -11.56 -0.51
CA GLU A 111 17.41 -10.49 -1.18
C GLU A 111 16.61 -9.78 -2.29
N ARG A 112 15.62 -10.46 -2.89
CA ARG A 112 14.70 -9.91 -3.90
C ARG A 112 13.38 -9.42 -3.33
N ALA A 113 13.15 -9.52 -2.02
CA ALA A 113 11.99 -8.94 -1.38
C ALA A 113 11.90 -7.43 -1.64
N HIS A 114 10.68 -6.90 -1.59
CA HIS A 114 10.45 -5.48 -1.77
C HIS A 114 11.28 -4.67 -0.77
N ARG A 115 11.96 -3.62 -1.25
CA ARG A 115 12.93 -2.85 -0.47
C ARG A 115 12.36 -2.28 0.84
N SER A 116 11.06 -1.96 0.87
CA SER A 116 10.36 -1.45 2.05
C SER A 116 10.52 -2.33 3.28
N LEU A 117 10.63 -3.66 3.13
CA LEU A 117 10.79 -4.58 4.26
C LEU A 117 12.15 -4.37 4.95
N ARG A 118 13.23 -4.26 4.16
CA ARG A 118 14.58 -4.01 4.68
C ARG A 118 14.70 -2.62 5.30
N ASP A 119 14.17 -1.62 4.59
CA ASP A 119 14.21 -0.24 5.08
C ASP A 119 13.42 -0.12 6.40
N ALA A 120 12.26 -0.77 6.51
CA ALA A 120 11.46 -0.79 7.73
C ALA A 120 12.14 -1.50 8.91
N ALA A 121 12.70 -2.69 8.69
CA ALA A 121 13.42 -3.41 9.74
C ALA A 121 14.67 -2.64 10.21
N THR A 122 15.39 -2.02 9.27
CA THR A 122 16.56 -1.16 9.59
C THR A 122 16.13 0.07 10.38
N ALA A 123 15.07 0.76 9.96
CA ALA A 123 14.53 1.93 10.66
C ALA A 123 14.03 1.58 12.08
N ALA A 124 13.53 0.37 12.29
CA ALA A 124 13.16 -0.14 13.60
C ALA A 124 14.36 -0.60 14.46
N GLY A 125 15.60 -0.51 13.97
CA GLY A 125 16.82 -0.90 14.70
C GLY A 125 16.99 -2.40 14.87
N MET A 126 16.47 -3.20 13.92
CA MET A 126 16.66 -4.64 13.87
C MET A 126 17.98 -5.00 13.18
N ASN A 127 18.56 -6.14 13.54
CA ASN A 127 19.69 -6.74 12.84
C ASN A 127 19.16 -7.42 11.56
N VAL A 128 19.44 -6.83 10.41
CA VAL A 128 18.94 -7.33 9.12
C VAL A 128 19.98 -8.26 8.48
N THR A 129 19.55 -9.45 8.08
CA THR A 129 20.34 -10.39 7.28
C THR A 129 19.53 -10.78 6.06
N THR A 130 20.18 -10.82 4.89
CA THR A 130 19.54 -11.29 3.66
C THR A 130 19.98 -12.69 3.30
N TYR A 131 19.11 -13.43 2.62
CA TYR A 131 19.42 -14.74 2.04
C TYR A 131 19.08 -14.76 0.54
N PRO A 132 19.75 -15.62 -0.25
CA PRO A 132 19.47 -15.75 -1.68
C PRO A 132 18.03 -16.20 -1.95
N THR A 133 17.42 -15.67 -2.99
CA THR A 133 16.02 -16.04 -3.30
C THR A 133 15.89 -17.53 -3.57
N THR A 134 14.81 -18.13 -3.07
CA THR A 134 14.52 -19.59 -3.12
C THR A 134 15.50 -20.50 -2.40
N ASP A 135 16.45 -19.97 -1.66
CA ASP A 135 17.32 -20.75 -0.78
C ASP A 135 16.63 -20.94 0.59
N VAL A 136 16.20 -22.18 0.88
CA VAL A 136 15.48 -22.54 2.11
C VAL A 136 16.39 -23.21 3.16
N GLY A 137 17.69 -23.35 2.88
CA GLY A 137 18.64 -24.10 3.69
C GLY A 137 18.86 -25.54 3.24
#